data_AF-A0A2G9P4A4-F1
#
_entry.id   AF-A0A2G9P4A4-F1
#
_cell.length_a   1.000
_cell.length_b   1.000
_cell.length_c   1.000
_cell.angle_alpha   90.00
_cell.angle_beta   90.00
_cell.angle_gamma   90.00
#
_symmetry.space_group_name_H-M   'P 1'
#
loop_
_entity.id
_entity.type
_entity.pdbx_description
1 polymer ?
#
loop_
_entity_poly.entity_id
_entity_poly.type
_entity_poly.pdbx_seq_one_letter_code
_entity_poly.pdbx_strand_id
1 'polypeptide(L)'
;MKKIFIVLILVSVIFSGCVEPKPAQEKIFNVAELLENPVYEKEIKIQGKVSGLGEVLCLCFDLTSGEKSLVIWYDPVMVKGIENGDQVIVTGKLDSKEAGGANPGKDFWATKIELELKSEKLCNSDLDCGKGEKCLDTQWSDNAFYKLCFEDRQQD
;
A
#
# COMPACT_ATOMS: atom_id res chain seq x y z
N MET A 1 36.72 68.09 -11.43
CA MET A 1 37.31 66.79 -11.85
C MET A 1 36.45 65.67 -11.27
N LYS A 2 35.92 64.83 -12.17
CA LYS A 2 35.04 63.67 -11.93
C LYS A 2 35.70 62.63 -11.03
N LYS A 3 35.03 62.14 -9.97
CA LYS A 3 35.25 60.79 -9.39
C LYS A 3 34.02 60.22 -8.66
N ILE A 4 33.52 59.10 -9.21
CA ILE A 4 33.14 57.84 -8.52
C ILE A 4 31.76 57.82 -7.81
N PHE A 5 30.71 57.25 -8.44
CA PHE A 5 30.27 55.84 -8.41
C PHE A 5 29.92 55.32 -7.01
N ILE A 6 28.63 55.14 -6.70
CA ILE A 6 28.05 53.88 -6.16
C ILE A 6 26.59 53.82 -6.60
N VAL A 7 26.34 53.00 -7.62
CA VAL A 7 25.01 52.55 -8.05
C VAL A 7 24.61 51.42 -7.11
N LEU A 8 23.71 51.71 -6.16
CA LEU A 8 23.14 50.72 -5.25
C LEU A 8 21.99 50.00 -5.97
N ILE A 9 22.37 48.99 -6.76
CA ILE A 9 21.43 48.00 -7.31
C ILE A 9 20.94 47.17 -6.12
N LEU A 10 19.73 47.46 -5.66
CA LEU A 10 18.97 46.56 -4.80
C LEU A 10 18.49 45.39 -5.66
N VAL A 11 19.34 44.35 -5.75
CA VAL A 11 18.95 43.04 -6.27
C VAL A 11 18.03 42.42 -5.23
N SER A 12 16.73 42.69 -5.34
CA SER A 12 15.71 41.90 -4.66
C SER A 12 15.68 40.52 -5.31
N VAL A 13 16.51 39.62 -4.79
CA VAL A 13 16.44 38.19 -5.06
C VAL A 13 15.11 37.72 -4.49
N ILE A 14 14.07 37.72 -5.34
CA ILE A 14 12.84 37.02 -5.05
C ILE A 14 13.25 35.54 -5.11
N PHE A 15 13.53 34.95 -3.95
CA PHE A 15 13.52 33.51 -3.77
C PHE A 15 12.09 33.06 -4.09
N SER A 16 11.79 32.86 -5.39
CA SER A 16 10.74 31.96 -5.83
C SER A 16 11.18 30.57 -5.40
N GLY A 17 11.02 30.28 -4.11
CA GLY A 17 11.04 28.92 -3.62
C GLY A 17 9.91 28.19 -4.33
N CYS A 18 10.28 27.40 -5.34
CA CYS A 18 9.42 26.34 -5.81
C CYS A 18 9.17 25.45 -4.59
N VAL A 19 8.02 25.64 -3.94
CA VAL A 19 7.47 24.62 -3.05
C VAL A 19 7.17 23.45 -3.96
N GLU A 20 8.07 22.46 -4.00
CA GLU A 20 7.79 21.19 -4.62
C GLU A 20 6.47 20.69 -4.04
N PRO A 21 5.45 20.43 -4.87
CA PRO A 21 4.20 19.89 -4.37
C PRO A 21 4.52 18.56 -3.69
N LYS A 22 4.36 18.53 -2.35
CA LYS A 22 4.44 17.32 -1.56
C LYS A 22 3.57 16.27 -2.28
N PRO A 23 4.13 15.12 -2.69
CA PRO A 23 3.37 14.13 -3.41
C PRO A 23 2.13 13.80 -2.59
N ALA A 24 0.95 13.92 -3.22
CA ALA A 24 -0.31 13.61 -2.58
C ALA A 24 -0.20 12.19 -2.02
N GLN A 25 -0.34 12.03 -0.71
CA GLN A 25 -0.29 10.72 -0.08
C GLN A 25 -1.38 9.86 -0.73
N GLU A 26 -0.96 8.78 -1.38
CA GLU A 26 -1.87 7.85 -2.03
C GLU A 26 -2.77 7.22 -0.96
N LYS A 27 -4.08 7.48 -1.05
CA LYS A 27 -5.03 7.02 -0.04
C LYS A 27 -5.25 5.51 -0.18
N ILE A 28 -5.05 4.79 0.92
CA ILE A 28 -5.45 3.39 1.06
C ILE A 28 -6.82 3.36 1.72
N PHE A 29 -7.77 2.66 1.11
CA PHE A 29 -9.12 2.47 1.64
C PHE A 29 -9.18 1.14 2.38
N ASN A 30 -10.00 1.00 3.41
CA ASN A 30 -10.41 -0.33 3.83
C ASN A 30 -11.63 -0.80 3.02
N VAL A 31 -11.93 -2.10 3.03
CA VAL A 31 -13.04 -2.67 2.24
C VAL A 31 -14.39 -2.04 2.59
N ALA A 32 -14.66 -1.77 3.87
CA ALA A 32 -15.92 -1.17 4.29
C ALA A 32 -16.07 0.27 3.76
N GLU A 33 -15.01 1.07 3.84
CA GLU A 33 -14.97 2.44 3.31
C GLU A 33 -15.21 2.48 1.80
N LEU A 34 -14.60 1.56 1.05
CA LEU A 34 -14.82 1.47 -0.40
C LEU A 34 -16.28 1.11 -0.70
N LEU A 35 -16.87 0.16 0.02
CA LEU A 35 -18.25 -0.26 -0.23
C LEU A 35 -19.29 0.79 0.17
N GLU A 36 -19.00 1.65 1.14
CA GLU A 36 -19.85 2.79 1.49
C GLU A 36 -19.78 3.90 0.45
N ASN A 37 -18.60 4.13 -0.14
CA ASN A 37 -18.36 5.18 -1.12
C ASN A 37 -17.55 4.63 -2.32
N PRO A 38 -18.19 3.87 -3.23
CA PRO A 38 -17.48 3.13 -4.27
C PRO A 38 -16.81 4.06 -5.27
N VAL A 39 -15.56 3.71 -5.60
CA VAL A 39 -14.74 4.41 -6.59
C VAL A 39 -14.48 3.47 -7.76
N TYR A 40 -15.30 3.60 -8.79
CA TYR A 40 -15.23 2.72 -9.96
C TYR A 40 -14.19 3.16 -11.00
N GLU A 41 -13.68 2.18 -11.77
CA GLU A 41 -12.81 2.36 -12.94
C GLU A 41 -11.51 3.13 -12.69
N LYS A 42 -11.16 3.35 -11.41
CA LYS A 42 -9.94 4.01 -10.98
C LYS A 42 -9.07 3.02 -10.23
N GLU A 43 -7.78 3.09 -10.49
CA GLU A 43 -6.81 2.32 -9.74
C GLU A 43 -6.70 2.90 -8.34
N ILE A 44 -6.98 2.07 -7.34
CA ILE A 44 -6.98 2.41 -5.93
C ILE A 44 -6.31 1.30 -5.14
N LYS A 45 -5.90 1.63 -3.91
CA LYS A 45 -5.39 0.66 -2.94
C LYS A 45 -6.46 0.37 -1.91
N ILE A 46 -6.73 -0.91 -1.68
CA ILE A 46 -7.59 -1.39 -0.61
C ILE A 46 -6.81 -2.30 0.33
N GLN A 47 -7.12 -2.26 1.62
CA GLN A 47 -6.54 -3.14 2.62
C GLN A 47 -7.59 -4.02 3.27
N GLY A 48 -7.18 -5.24 3.63
CA GLY A 48 -8.02 -6.18 4.35
C GLY A 48 -7.40 -7.56 4.51
N LYS A 49 -8.13 -8.41 5.21
CA LYS A 49 -7.70 -9.76 5.56
C LYS A 49 -8.12 -10.75 4.49
N VAL A 50 -7.19 -11.59 4.03
CA VAL A 50 -7.43 -12.63 3.02
C VAL A 50 -8.20 -13.80 3.61
N SER A 51 -9.17 -14.32 2.86
CA SER A 51 -9.92 -15.55 3.15
C SER A 51 -10.37 -16.23 1.85
N GLY A 52 -10.64 -17.54 1.88
CA GLY A 52 -11.11 -18.28 0.71
C GLY A 52 -10.08 -18.45 -0.42
N LEU A 53 -8.81 -18.08 -0.22
CA LEU A 53 -7.75 -18.25 -1.19
C LEU A 53 -7.51 -19.74 -1.45
N GLY A 54 -7.69 -20.17 -2.70
CA GLY A 54 -7.49 -21.56 -3.13
C GLY A 54 -8.57 -22.55 -2.68
N GLU A 55 -9.60 -22.10 -1.96
CA GLU A 55 -10.69 -22.97 -1.48
C GLU A 55 -11.76 -23.22 -2.55
N VAL A 56 -11.80 -22.38 -3.58
CA VAL A 56 -12.77 -22.37 -4.67
C VAL A 56 -12.06 -22.52 -6.01
N LEU A 57 -12.72 -23.14 -6.99
CA LEU A 57 -12.23 -23.27 -8.37
C LEU A 57 -12.35 -21.94 -9.16
N CYS A 58 -11.98 -20.82 -8.55
CA CYS A 58 -11.87 -19.50 -9.17
C CYS A 58 -10.49 -18.90 -8.90
N LEU A 59 -10.08 -17.95 -9.74
CA LEU A 59 -8.93 -17.09 -9.49
C LEU A 59 -9.37 -15.87 -8.66
N CYS A 60 -9.95 -16.17 -7.49
CA CYS A 60 -10.53 -15.17 -6.61
C CYS A 60 -10.34 -15.52 -5.12
N PHE A 61 -10.40 -14.53 -4.25
CA PHE A 61 -10.45 -14.68 -2.79
C PHE A 61 -11.30 -13.57 -2.18
N ASP A 62 -11.71 -13.74 -0.94
CA ASP A 62 -12.46 -12.74 -0.17
C ASP A 62 -11.51 -11.86 0.64
N LEU A 63 -11.61 -10.55 0.45
CA LEU A 63 -10.89 -9.55 1.25
C LEU A 63 -11.86 -8.92 2.26
N THR A 64 -11.57 -9.07 3.55
CA THR A 64 -12.47 -8.65 4.62
C THR A 64 -11.90 -7.47 5.43
N SER A 65 -12.73 -6.47 5.71
CA SER A 65 -12.46 -5.44 6.71
C SER A 65 -13.71 -5.15 7.54
N GLY A 66 -13.60 -5.31 8.86
CA GLY A 66 -14.76 -5.29 9.74
C GLY A 66 -15.73 -6.44 9.40
N GLU A 67 -17.01 -6.11 9.20
CA GLU A 67 -18.06 -7.07 8.82
C GLU A 67 -18.33 -7.10 7.31
N LYS A 68 -17.48 -6.46 6.49
CA LYS A 68 -17.66 -6.35 5.05
C LYS A 68 -16.59 -7.17 4.32
N SER A 69 -17.02 -7.87 3.27
CA SER A 69 -16.16 -8.62 2.35
C SER A 69 -16.32 -8.10 0.92
N LEU A 70 -15.24 -8.20 0.14
CA LEU A 70 -15.17 -7.89 -1.28
C LEU A 70 -14.42 -9.01 -1.99
N VAL A 71 -14.93 -9.45 -3.14
CA VAL A 71 -14.28 -10.49 -3.95
C VAL A 71 -13.16 -9.85 -4.75
N ILE A 72 -11.95 -10.38 -4.59
CA ILE A 72 -10.76 -9.95 -5.31
C ILE A 72 -10.45 -10.98 -6.38
N TRP A 73 -10.47 -10.54 -7.63
CA TRP A 73 -10.03 -11.31 -8.79
C TRP A 73 -8.57 -11.01 -9.07
N TYR A 74 -7.77 -12.04 -9.37
CA TYR A 74 -6.32 -11.90 -9.50
C TYR A 74 -5.73 -12.86 -10.55
N ASP A 75 -4.52 -12.56 -11.02
CA ASP A 75 -3.71 -13.51 -11.78
C ASP A 75 -2.88 -14.40 -10.83
N PRO A 76 -2.76 -15.72 -11.05
CA PRO A 76 -2.15 -16.66 -10.11
C PRO A 76 -0.75 -16.28 -9.60
N VAL A 77 0.02 -15.55 -10.42
CA VAL A 77 1.38 -15.11 -10.10
C VAL A 77 1.43 -14.07 -8.96
N MET A 78 0.31 -13.42 -8.65
CA MET A 78 0.24 -12.33 -7.67
C MET A 78 0.12 -12.80 -6.22
N VAL A 79 -0.32 -14.04 -5.97
CA VAL A 79 -0.60 -14.55 -4.61
C VAL A 79 0.51 -15.43 -4.04
N LYS A 80 1.70 -15.40 -4.65
CA LYS A 80 2.84 -16.20 -4.18
C LYS A 80 3.25 -15.75 -2.76
N GLY A 81 3.15 -16.67 -1.80
CA GLY A 81 3.50 -16.40 -0.39
C GLY A 81 2.41 -15.66 0.39
N ILE A 82 1.19 -15.56 -0.16
CA ILE A 82 0.01 -15.04 0.54
C ILE A 82 -0.85 -16.23 0.97
N GLU A 83 -1.35 -16.17 2.20
CA GLU A 83 -2.17 -17.22 2.81
C GLU A 83 -3.48 -16.67 3.37
N ASN A 84 -4.45 -17.56 3.59
CA ASN A 84 -5.66 -17.21 4.31
C ASN A 84 -5.30 -16.74 5.72
N GLY A 85 -5.79 -15.56 6.09
CA GLY A 85 -5.48 -14.92 7.35
C GLY A 85 -4.54 -13.72 7.25
N ASP A 86 -3.80 -13.59 6.15
CA ASP A 86 -2.87 -12.49 5.93
C ASP A 86 -3.59 -11.15 5.81
N GLN A 87 -2.96 -10.10 6.33
CA GLN A 87 -3.32 -8.73 5.96
C GLN A 87 -2.58 -8.33 4.70
N VAL A 88 -3.31 -7.81 3.71
CA VAL A 88 -2.76 -7.41 2.42
C VAL A 88 -3.25 -6.04 2.00
N ILE A 89 -2.42 -5.37 1.20
CA ILE A 89 -2.81 -4.21 0.40
C ILE A 89 -2.95 -4.69 -1.04
N VAL A 90 -4.15 -4.53 -1.59
CA VAL A 90 -4.48 -4.85 -2.98
C VAL A 90 -4.56 -3.54 -3.76
N THR A 91 -3.76 -3.41 -4.82
CA THR A 91 -3.93 -2.36 -5.83
C THR A 91 -4.75 -2.90 -6.97
N GLY A 92 -5.74 -2.14 -7.44
CA GLY A 92 -6.60 -2.59 -8.53
C GLY A 92 -7.80 -1.67 -8.75
N LYS A 93 -8.83 -2.19 -9.41
CA LYS A 93 -10.00 -1.41 -9.82
C LYS A 93 -11.29 -2.11 -9.44
N LEU A 94 -12.24 -1.34 -8.93
CA LEU A 94 -13.62 -1.78 -8.78
C LEU A 94 -14.34 -1.62 -10.12
N ASP A 95 -14.90 -2.71 -10.64
CA ASP A 95 -15.62 -2.71 -11.93
C ASP A 95 -16.96 -1.98 -11.81
N SER A 96 -17.21 -1.02 -12.71
CA SER A 96 -18.48 -0.29 -12.81
C SER A 96 -19.57 -1.05 -13.57
N LYS A 97 -19.19 -2.06 -14.37
CA LYS A 97 -20.10 -2.70 -15.32
C LYS A 97 -20.59 -4.04 -14.79
N GLU A 98 -21.78 -4.42 -15.23
CA GLU A 98 -22.26 -5.81 -15.31
C GLU A 98 -21.45 -6.66 -16.32
N ALA A 99 -20.20 -6.31 -16.61
CA ALA A 99 -19.43 -6.90 -17.70
C ALA A 99 -18.77 -8.21 -17.28
N GLY A 100 -19.57 -9.25 -17.06
CA GLY A 100 -19.10 -10.63 -16.96
C GLY A 100 -18.53 -11.05 -15.61
N GLY A 101 -18.50 -10.16 -14.62
CA GLY A 101 -18.36 -10.50 -13.21
C GLY A 101 -19.67 -11.05 -12.63
N ALA A 102 -19.59 -11.98 -11.67
CA ALA A 102 -20.77 -12.62 -11.10
C ALA A 102 -21.63 -11.63 -10.30
N ASN A 103 -21.08 -10.49 -9.85
CA ASN A 103 -21.81 -9.47 -9.11
C ASN A 103 -21.32 -8.03 -9.43
N PRO A 104 -22.05 -7.25 -10.23
CA PRO A 104 -21.70 -5.86 -10.54
C PRO A 104 -21.49 -5.02 -9.28
N GLY A 105 -20.42 -4.22 -9.27
CA GLY A 105 -20.06 -3.34 -8.15
C GLY A 105 -19.51 -4.04 -6.90
N LYS A 106 -19.23 -5.35 -6.98
CA LYS A 106 -18.58 -6.13 -5.90
C LYS A 106 -17.33 -6.88 -6.36
N ASP A 107 -17.02 -6.84 -7.64
CA ASP A 107 -15.85 -7.49 -8.22
C ASP A 107 -14.70 -6.47 -8.33
N PHE A 108 -13.60 -6.76 -7.64
CA PHE A 108 -12.40 -5.94 -7.66
C PHE A 108 -11.27 -6.68 -8.37
N TRP A 109 -10.73 -6.11 -9.44
CA TRP A 109 -9.66 -6.71 -10.23
C TRP A 109 -8.30 -6.20 -9.75
N ALA A 110 -7.52 -7.10 -9.15
CA ALA A 110 -6.18 -6.80 -8.66
C ALA A 110 -5.17 -6.66 -9.80
N THR A 111 -4.34 -5.62 -9.72
CA THR A 111 -3.14 -5.44 -10.55
C THR A 111 -1.87 -5.72 -9.75
N LYS A 112 -1.94 -5.64 -8.41
CA LYS A 112 -0.85 -5.95 -7.48
C LYS A 112 -1.40 -6.34 -6.12
N ILE A 113 -0.77 -7.30 -5.45
CA ILE A 113 -1.09 -7.68 -4.06
C ILE A 113 0.20 -7.67 -3.26
N GLU A 114 0.19 -6.99 -2.12
CA GLU A 114 1.33 -6.84 -1.23
C GLU A 114 0.94 -7.27 0.17
N LEU A 115 1.79 -8.03 0.84
CA LEU A 115 1.63 -8.33 2.25
C LEU A 115 1.79 -7.05 3.07
N GLU A 116 0.81 -6.76 3.90
CA GLU A 116 0.93 -5.72 4.91
C GLU A 116 1.79 -6.27 6.05
N LEU A 117 3.08 -5.99 5.99
CA LEU A 117 3.98 -6.38 7.06
C LEU A 117 3.68 -5.52 8.29
N LYS A 118 3.07 -6.13 9.30
CA LYS A 118 2.93 -5.50 10.62
C LYS A 118 4.28 -5.47 11.31
N SER A 119 4.99 -4.36 11.14
CA SER A 119 6.15 -4.10 11.97
C SER A 119 5.70 -3.50 13.30
N GLU A 120 5.48 -4.33 14.30
CA GLU A 120 5.02 -3.83 15.61
C GLU A 120 6.17 -3.31 16.47
N LYS A 121 7.44 -3.61 16.12
CA LYS A 121 8.59 -3.24 16.95
C LYS A 121 9.90 -3.07 16.16
N LEU A 122 10.60 -1.96 16.43
CA LEU A 122 12.02 -1.81 16.08
C LEU A 122 12.86 -2.77 16.91
N CYS A 123 13.79 -3.45 16.26
CA CYS A 123 14.74 -4.35 16.90
C CYS A 123 16.17 -4.00 16.50
N ASN A 124 17.15 -4.42 17.30
CA ASN A 124 18.55 -4.43 16.88
C ASN A 124 19.02 -5.88 16.63
N SER A 125 18.34 -6.85 17.25
CA SER A 125 18.60 -8.28 17.19
C SER A 125 17.32 -9.11 17.36
N ASP A 126 17.35 -10.39 17.01
CA ASP A 126 16.23 -11.34 17.18
C ASP A 126 15.78 -11.47 18.65
N LEU A 127 16.67 -11.20 19.61
CA LEU A 127 16.37 -11.22 21.04
C LEU A 127 15.41 -10.11 21.46
N ASP A 128 15.30 -9.04 20.66
CA ASP A 128 14.37 -7.95 20.91
C ASP A 128 12.95 -8.30 20.46
N CYS A 129 12.77 -9.39 19.72
CA CYS A 129 11.52 -9.79 19.13
C CYS A 129 10.76 -10.81 19.99
N GLY A 130 9.45 -10.88 19.77
CA GLY A 130 8.58 -11.87 20.38
C GLY A 130 8.94 -13.30 19.95
N LYS A 131 8.42 -14.28 20.70
CA LYS A 131 8.64 -15.68 20.36
C LYS A 131 8.01 -15.98 18.99
N GLY A 132 8.83 -16.42 18.03
CA GLY A 132 8.40 -16.71 16.67
C GLY A 132 8.61 -15.56 15.69
N GLU A 133 9.28 -14.48 16.10
CA GLU A 133 9.64 -13.36 15.24
C GLU A 133 11.16 -13.32 14.95
N LYS A 134 11.53 -12.73 13.81
CA LYS A 134 12.90 -12.43 13.41
C LYS A 134 13.07 -10.95 13.14
N CYS A 135 14.27 -10.45 13.44
CA CYS A 135 14.67 -9.09 13.23
C CYS A 135 15.25 -8.93 11.82
N LEU A 136 14.48 -8.36 10.89
CA LEU A 136 14.88 -8.21 9.48
C LEU A 136 15.20 -6.76 9.14
N ASP A 137 16.25 -6.57 8.34
CA ASP A 137 16.59 -5.29 7.74
C ASP A 137 15.51 -4.89 6.72
N THR A 138 14.86 -3.75 6.96
CA THR A 138 13.85 -3.17 6.08
C THR A 138 14.33 -1.82 5.57
N GLN A 139 14.14 -1.56 4.28
CA GLN A 139 14.46 -0.27 3.67
C GLN A 139 13.22 0.62 3.69
N TRP A 140 13.27 1.77 4.37
CA TRP A 140 12.12 2.70 4.42
C TRP A 140 12.15 3.73 3.29
N SER A 141 13.36 4.13 2.89
CA SER A 141 13.62 5.12 1.85
C SER A 141 15.07 5.01 1.36
N ASP A 142 15.43 5.84 0.38
CA ASP A 142 16.67 5.76 -0.41
C ASP A 142 17.99 5.66 0.39
N ASN A 143 18.02 5.96 1.70
CA ASN A 143 19.24 5.88 2.52
C ASN A 143 19.03 5.44 3.99
N ALA A 144 17.86 4.91 4.37
CA ALA A 144 17.58 4.54 5.76
C ALA A 144 17.20 3.05 5.89
N PHE A 145 18.07 2.30 6.57
CA PHE A 145 17.82 0.93 7.01
C PHE A 145 17.45 0.93 8.48
N TYR A 146 16.40 0.19 8.79
CA TYR A 146 15.92 -0.03 10.14
C TYR A 146 15.53 -1.50 10.24
N LYS A 147 15.68 -2.03 11.45
CA LYS A 147 15.43 -3.43 11.73
C LYS A 147 14.11 -3.55 12.46
N LEU A 148 13.27 -4.46 11.97
CA LEU A 148 11.93 -4.67 12.50
C LEU A 148 11.72 -6.15 12.82
N CYS A 149 10.96 -6.40 13.87
CA CYS A 149 10.46 -7.73 14.16
C CYS A 149 9.35 -8.09 13.19
N PHE A 150 9.49 -9.23 12.53
CA PHE A 150 8.45 -9.85 11.72
C PHE A 150 8.26 -11.30 12.15
N GLU A 151 7.04 -11.81 12.10
CA GLU A 151 6.79 -13.24 12.31
C GLU A 151 7.59 -14.09 11.32
N ASP A 152 8.34 -15.06 11.84
CA ASP A 152 9.16 -16.00 11.09
C ASP A 152 8.26 -17.00 10.38
N ARG A 153 7.79 -16.62 9.19
CA ARG A 153 7.12 -17.55 8.27
C ARG A 153 8.19 -18.39 7.58
N GLN A 154 8.69 -19.41 8.28
CA GLN A 154 9.53 -20.41 7.62
C GLN A 154 8.68 -21.10 6.55
N GLN A 155 9.15 -21.00 5.31
CA GLN A 155 8.63 -21.73 4.16
C GLN A 155 8.80 -23.23 4.44
N ASP A 156 7.70 -23.89 4.78
CA ASP A 156 7.56 -25.34 4.62
C ASP A 156 7.47 -25.72 3.12
#